data_AF-A0A914J338-F1
#
_entry.id   AF-A0A914J338-F1
#
_cell.length_a   1.000
_cell.length_b   1.000
_cell.length_c   1.000
_cell.angle_alpha   90.00
_cell.angle_beta   90.00
_cell.angle_gamma   90.00
#
_symmetry.space_group_name_H-M   'P 1'
#
loop_
_entity.id
_entity.type
_entity.pdbx_description
1 polymer ?
#
loop_
_entity_poly.entity_id
_entity_poly.type
_entity_poly.pdbx_seq_one_letter_code
_entity_poly.pdbx_strand_id
1 'polypeptide(L)'
;MPLAYPKLDANQSTPSHQPSTSSVSPLECPSCAQPVASSSDQFCRHCGLRILMRCSKCSAPVRPADKFCAACGCKRWQFLELWRYGILHRSPIFVIGVTAAAAVGYLTLCFFLKRRARA
;
A
#
# COMPACT_ATOMS: atom_id res chain seq x y z
N MET A 1 -13.34 5.48 -59.22
CA MET A 1 -12.97 6.44 -58.16
C MET A 1 -11.87 5.79 -57.31
N PRO A 2 -10.58 6.03 -57.57
CA PRO A 2 -9.51 5.45 -56.76
C PRO A 2 -9.22 6.33 -55.55
N LEU A 3 -9.29 5.76 -54.34
CA LEU A 3 -8.88 6.44 -53.12
C LEU A 3 -7.35 6.49 -53.05
N ALA A 4 -6.80 7.69 -53.23
CA ALA A 4 -5.39 7.97 -52.99
C ALA A 4 -5.13 7.97 -51.48
N TYR A 5 -4.27 7.07 -51.02
CA TYR A 5 -3.69 7.12 -49.67
C TYR A 5 -2.44 8.02 -49.70
N PRO A 6 -2.28 8.94 -48.73
CA PRO A 6 -1.07 9.75 -48.64
C PRO A 6 0.14 8.92 -48.17
N LYS A 7 1.31 9.25 -48.72
CA LYS A 7 2.61 8.66 -48.44
C LYS A 7 2.97 8.79 -46.95
N LEU A 8 3.46 7.69 -46.37
CA LEU A 8 4.19 7.69 -45.11
C LEU A 8 5.58 8.28 -45.36
N ASP A 9 5.77 9.54 -44.98
CA ASP A 9 7.09 10.15 -44.94
C ASP A 9 7.82 9.70 -43.68
N ALA A 10 8.99 9.09 -43.91
CA ALA A 10 9.95 8.68 -42.91
C ALA A 10 10.49 9.92 -42.17
N ASN A 11 9.92 10.24 -41.02
CA ASN A 11 10.57 11.06 -40.01
C ASN A 11 10.47 10.35 -38.66
N GLN A 12 11.60 9.79 -38.23
CA GLN A 12 11.82 9.26 -36.90
C GLN A 12 11.36 10.24 -35.81
N SER A 13 10.35 9.85 -35.05
CA SER A 13 10.31 10.15 -33.62
C SER A 13 10.46 8.85 -32.86
N THR A 14 11.71 8.57 -32.48
CA THR A 14 12.07 7.76 -31.32
C THR A 14 11.05 8.02 -30.21
N PRO A 15 10.46 7.00 -29.54
CA PRO A 15 9.81 7.23 -28.26
C PRO A 15 10.90 7.53 -27.24
N SER A 16 11.40 8.76 -27.28
CA SER A 16 12.15 9.38 -26.20
C SER A 16 11.19 9.44 -25.03
N HIS A 17 11.24 8.40 -24.20
CA HIS A 17 10.68 8.40 -22.86
C HIS A 17 11.44 9.48 -22.08
N GLN A 18 11.02 10.73 -22.25
CA GLN A 18 11.44 11.82 -21.41
C GLN A 18 11.01 11.46 -19.98
N PRO A 19 11.93 11.34 -19.01
CA PRO A 19 11.53 11.42 -17.62
C PRO A 19 11.11 12.87 -17.41
N SER A 20 9.81 13.13 -17.55
CA SER A 20 9.18 14.39 -17.21
C SER A 20 9.44 14.67 -15.74
N THR A 21 10.49 15.46 -15.48
CA THR A 21 10.62 16.21 -14.25
C THR A 21 9.52 17.27 -14.22
N SER A 22 9.03 17.59 -13.02
CA SER A 22 8.17 18.75 -12.71
C SER A 22 6.66 18.51 -12.58
N SER A 23 6.28 17.55 -11.74
CA SER A 23 5.31 17.85 -10.68
C SER A 23 5.65 16.99 -9.47
N VAL A 24 6.63 17.44 -8.69
CA VAL A 24 6.72 16.99 -7.29
C VAL A 24 5.56 17.65 -6.58
N SER A 25 4.35 17.13 -6.79
CA SER A 25 3.25 17.35 -5.86
C SER A 25 3.80 16.99 -4.49
N PRO A 26 3.63 17.82 -3.45
CA PRO A 26 4.02 17.47 -2.10
C PRO A 26 3.48 16.07 -1.84
N LEU A 27 4.39 15.11 -1.64
CA LEU A 27 3.99 13.76 -1.29
C LEU A 27 3.39 13.89 0.11
N GLU A 28 2.08 14.00 0.21
CA GLU A 28 1.44 13.98 1.52
C GLU A 28 1.39 12.54 2.02
N CYS A 29 1.71 12.36 3.29
CA CYS A 29 1.58 11.06 3.90
C CYS A 29 0.10 10.68 4.00
N PRO A 30 -0.36 9.55 3.44
CA PRO A 30 -1.78 9.17 3.46
C PRO A 30 -2.31 8.87 4.87
N SER A 31 -1.41 8.68 5.86
CA SER A 31 -1.82 8.40 7.25
C SER A 31 -1.87 9.62 8.15
N CYS A 32 -1.08 10.67 7.89
CA CYS A 32 -1.02 11.84 8.78
C CYS A 32 -1.22 13.17 8.06
N ALA A 33 -1.41 13.14 6.74
CA ALA A 33 -1.50 14.30 5.85
C ALA A 33 -0.33 15.28 5.94
N GLN A 34 0.75 14.92 6.64
CA GLN A 34 1.95 15.76 6.71
C GLN A 34 2.74 15.66 5.40
N PRO A 35 3.39 16.76 4.98
CA PRO A 35 4.24 16.76 3.81
C PRO A 35 5.46 15.85 4.04
N VAL A 36 5.76 15.02 3.05
CA VAL A 36 6.98 14.21 3.02
C VAL A 36 8.10 15.06 2.44
N ALA A 37 9.20 15.18 3.20
CA ALA A 37 10.34 16.03 2.86
C ALA A 37 11.08 15.56 1.59
N SER A 38 11.22 14.24 1.37
CA SER A 38 11.84 13.70 0.17
C SER A 38 11.10 12.49 -0.40
N SER A 39 11.05 12.38 -1.73
CA SER A 39 10.49 11.21 -2.42
C SER A 39 11.32 9.93 -2.23
N SER A 40 12.54 10.06 -1.70
CA SER A 40 13.44 8.95 -1.33
C SER A 40 13.24 8.44 0.09
N ASP A 41 12.51 9.16 0.95
CA ASP A 41 12.31 8.73 2.33
C ASP A 41 11.53 7.41 2.37
N GLN A 42 12.08 6.41 3.06
CA GLN A 42 11.42 5.12 3.22
C GLN A 42 10.26 5.20 4.22
N PHE A 43 10.36 6.09 5.20
CA PHE A 43 9.41 6.26 6.29
C PHE A 43 9.07 7.74 6.50
N CYS A 44 7.82 8.01 6.84
CA CYS A 44 7.37 9.34 7.22
C CYS A 44 7.95 9.72 8.59
N ARG A 45 8.63 10.87 8.67
CA ARG A 45 9.27 11.34 9.91
C ARG A 45 8.26 11.76 11.01
N HIS A 46 7.00 12.00 10.65
CA HIS A 46 5.95 12.40 11.59
C HIS A 46 5.17 11.23 12.19
N CYS A 47 4.83 10.22 11.37
CA CYS A 47 3.95 9.12 11.80
C CYS A 47 4.60 7.73 11.74
N GLY A 48 5.81 7.61 11.19
CA GLY A 48 6.50 6.33 11.02
C GLY A 48 5.94 5.44 9.90
N LEU A 49 4.92 5.88 9.15
CA LEU A 49 4.37 5.11 8.04
C LEU A 49 5.42 4.94 6.94
N ARG A 50 5.57 3.72 6.42
CA ARG A 50 6.43 3.46 5.26
C ARG A 50 5.79 4.05 4.00
N ILE A 51 6.48 5.01 3.39
CA ILE A 51 6.03 5.81 2.24
C ILE A 51 6.76 5.48 0.95
N LEU A 52 7.84 4.69 1.00
CA LEU A 52 8.49 4.13 -0.18
C LEU A 52 8.55 2.61 -0.05
N MET A 53 7.91 1.93 -1.00
CA MET A 53 7.83 0.48 -1.05
C MET A 53 8.59 -0.05 -2.25
N ARG A 54 9.05 -1.30 -2.19
CA ARG A 54 9.66 -1.98 -3.32
C ARG A 54 8.70 -3.03 -3.86
N CYS A 55 8.64 -3.17 -5.18
CA CYS A 55 7.88 -4.24 -5.82
C CYS A 55 8.49 -5.60 -5.46
N SER A 56 7.69 -6.60 -5.10
CA SER A 56 8.19 -7.95 -4.82
C SER A 56 8.71 -8.69 -6.05
N LYS A 57 8.25 -8.32 -7.26
CA LYS A 57 8.71 -8.94 -8.51
C LYS A 57 9.98 -8.31 -9.08
N CYS A 58 10.05 -6.98 -9.11
CA CYS A 58 11.13 -6.28 -9.81
C CYS A 58 11.98 -5.37 -8.89
N SER A 59 11.70 -5.32 -7.59
CA SER A 59 12.39 -4.49 -6.58
C SER A 59 12.38 -2.98 -6.81
N ALA A 60 11.77 -2.50 -7.90
CA ALA A 60 11.63 -1.08 -8.22
C ALA A 60 10.87 -0.32 -7.12
N PRO A 61 11.21 0.97 -6.88
CA PRO A 61 10.47 1.81 -5.96
C PRO A 61 9.04 2.05 -6.48
N VAL A 62 8.05 1.90 -5.60
CA VAL A 62 6.63 2.06 -5.89
C VAL A 62 6.02 2.94 -4.80
N ARG A 63 5.19 3.91 -5.18
CA ARG A 63 4.52 4.78 -4.21
C ARG A 63 3.37 4.02 -3.52
N PRO A 64 3.06 4.33 -2.25
CA PRO A 64 1.98 3.70 -1.51
C PRO A 64 0.59 3.99 -2.10
N ALA A 65 0.43 5.04 -2.91
CA ALA A 65 -0.82 5.31 -3.62
C ALA A 65 -1.02 4.42 -4.86
N ASP A 66 0.05 3.85 -5.42
CA ASP A 66 -0.01 3.13 -6.69
C ASP A 66 -0.56 1.70 -6.49
N LYS A 67 -1.62 1.37 -7.22
CA LYS A 67 -2.23 0.02 -7.23
C LYS A 67 -1.40 -0.99 -8.03
N PHE A 68 -0.55 -0.52 -8.94
CA PHE A 68 0.27 -1.32 -9.84
C PHE A 68 1.71 -0.81 -9.82
N CYS A 69 2.67 -1.69 -10.05
CA CYS A 69 4.05 -1.27 -10.22
C CYS A 69 4.24 -0.63 -11.61
N ALA A 70 4.75 0.61 -11.66
CA ALA A 70 5.04 1.29 -12.93
C ALA A 70 6.16 0.62 -13.76
N ALA A 71 7.06 -0.13 -13.11
CA ALA A 71 8.17 -0.79 -13.80
C ALA A 71 7.81 -2.15 -14.41
N CYS A 72 6.98 -2.96 -13.73
CA CYS A 72 6.68 -4.34 -14.16
C CYS A 72 5.20 -4.65 -14.38
N GLY A 73 4.30 -3.69 -14.14
CA GLY A 73 2.86 -3.84 -14.33
C GLY A 73 2.14 -4.78 -13.35
N CYS A 74 2.86 -5.42 -12.41
CA CYS A 74 2.24 -6.35 -11.47
C CYS A 74 1.29 -5.61 -10.52
N LYS A 75 0.07 -6.15 -10.38
CA LYS A 75 -0.94 -5.69 -9.43
C LYS A 75 -0.43 -5.90 -8.00
N ARG A 76 -0.46 -4.84 -7.20
CA ARG A 76 -0.06 -4.93 -5.80
C ARG A 76 -1.19 -5.59 -5.00
N TRP A 77 -0.84 -6.56 -4.15
CA TRP A 77 -1.74 -7.12 -3.14
C TRP A 77 -1.87 -6.12 -1.98
N GLN A 78 -2.46 -4.96 -2.27
CA GLN A 78 -2.63 -3.86 -1.34
C GLN A 78 -3.37 -4.32 -0.08
N PHE A 79 -4.26 -5.30 -0.21
CA PHE A 79 -5.03 -5.87 0.89
C PHE A 79 -4.17 -6.60 1.94
N LEU A 80 -3.12 -7.33 1.53
CA LEU A 80 -2.29 -8.10 2.46
C LEU A 80 -1.37 -7.19 3.27
N GLU A 81 -0.79 -6.16 2.62
CA GLU A 81 -0.08 -5.10 3.32
C GLU A 81 -1.04 -4.25 4.14
N LEU A 82 -2.28 -4.00 3.71
CA LEU A 82 -3.26 -3.26 4.51
C LEU A 82 -3.73 -4.03 5.74
N TRP A 83 -3.74 -5.36 5.71
CA TRP A 83 -3.91 -6.18 6.93
C TRP A 83 -2.68 -6.06 7.84
N ARG A 84 -1.47 -6.08 7.28
CA ARG A 84 -0.22 -5.85 8.04
C ARG A 84 -0.10 -4.43 8.61
N TYR A 85 -0.62 -3.42 7.89
CA TYR A 85 -0.75 -2.02 8.32
C TYR A 85 -1.98 -1.78 9.20
N GLY A 86 -3.03 -2.59 9.06
CA GLY A 86 -4.26 -2.56 9.86
C GLY A 86 -4.06 -3.17 11.24
N ILE A 87 -3.02 -3.99 11.41
CA ILE A 87 -2.51 -4.44 12.72
C ILE A 87 -1.67 -3.35 13.40
N LEU A 88 -1.34 -2.24 12.72
CA LEU A 88 -0.70 -1.08 13.33
C LEU A 88 -1.71 -0.23 14.11
N HIS A 89 -2.25 -0.79 15.20
CA HIS A 89 -2.55 -0.15 16.50
C HIS A 89 -3.16 1.28 16.59
N ARG A 90 -3.76 1.85 15.53
CA ARG A 90 -4.35 3.20 15.57
C ARG A 90 -5.86 3.21 15.75
N SER A 91 -6.51 2.04 15.61
CA SER A 91 -7.91 1.85 15.98
C SER A 91 -7.98 1.25 17.38
N PRO A 92 -8.26 2.05 18.44
CA PRO A 92 -8.47 1.51 19.78
C PRO A 92 -9.62 0.49 19.80
N ILE A 93 -10.60 0.64 18.91
CA ILE A 93 -11.76 -0.25 18.79
C ILE A 93 -11.33 -1.66 18.36
N PHE A 94 -10.39 -1.78 17.44
CA PHE A 94 -9.93 -3.10 16.98
C PHE A 94 -9.17 -3.85 18.09
N VAL A 95 -8.30 -3.15 18.83
CA VAL A 95 -7.57 -3.72 19.97
C VAL A 95 -8.53 -4.13 21.08
N ILE A 96 -9.51 -3.28 21.42
CA ILE A 96 -10.56 -3.60 22.41
C ILE A 96 -11.39 -4.80 21.95
N GLY A 97 -11.76 -4.87 20.67
CA GLY A 97 -12.50 -6.00 20.11
C GLY A 97 -11.75 -7.33 20.23
N VAL A 98 -10.47 -7.35 19.84
CA VAL A 98 -9.64 -8.57 19.92
C VAL A 98 -9.40 -8.99 21.37
N THR A 99 -9.10 -8.04 22.27
CA THR A 99 -8.87 -8.33 23.69
C THR A 99 -10.14 -8.82 24.39
N ALA A 100 -11.30 -8.22 24.11
CA ALA A 100 -12.59 -8.68 24.62
C ALA A 100 -12.93 -10.09 24.13
N ALA A 101 -12.72 -10.39 22.85
CA ALA A 101 -12.95 -11.72 22.29
C ALA A 101 -12.06 -12.78 22.96
N ALA A 102 -10.77 -12.48 23.15
CA ALA A 102 -9.84 -13.36 23.86
C ALA A 102 -10.25 -13.56 25.33
N ALA A 103 -10.67 -12.51 26.02
CA ALA A 103 -11.13 -12.59 27.41
C ALA A 103 -12.41 -13.43 27.55
N VAL A 104 -13.40 -13.26 26.67
CA VAL A 104 -14.62 -14.08 26.65
C VAL A 104 -14.29 -15.54 26.35
N GLY A 105 -13.42 -15.81 25.37
CA GLY A 105 -12.93 -17.16 25.07
C GLY A 105 -12.24 -17.82 26.27
N TYR A 106 -11.39 -17.08 26.98
CA TYR A 106 -10.72 -17.56 28.19
C TYR A 106 -11.73 -17.85 29.32
N LEU A 107 -12.65 -16.94 29.60
CA LEU A 107 -13.65 -17.09 30.66
C LEU A 107 -14.60 -18.27 30.39
N THR A 108 -15.05 -18.44 29.15
CA THR A 108 -15.90 -19.57 28.75
C THR A 108 -15.17 -20.90 28.91
N LEU A 109 -13.90 -20.98 28.52
CA LEU A 109 -13.07 -22.16 28.75
C LEU A 109 -12.91 -22.46 30.25
N CYS A 110 -12.57 -21.45 31.06
CA CYS A 110 -12.44 -21.61 32.52
C CYS A 110 -13.76 -22.05 33.17
N PHE A 111 -14.89 -21.49 32.75
CA PHE A 111 -16.21 -21.88 33.23
C PHE A 111 -16.50 -23.35 32.89
N PHE A 112 -16.21 -23.77 31.67
CA PHE A 112 -16.41 -25.15 31.23
C PHE A 112 -15.52 -26.14 31.99
N LEU A 113 -14.23 -25.81 32.19
CA LEU A 113 -13.30 -26.62 33.00
C LEU A 113 -13.77 -26.72 34.46
N LYS A 114 -14.23 -25.61 35.05
CA LYS A 114 -14.76 -25.58 36.43
C LYS A 114 -16.11 -26.30 36.57
N ARG A 115 -16.87 -26.43 35.48
CA ARG A 115 -18.10 -27.22 35.43
C ARG A 115 -17.78 -28.71 35.33
N ARG A 116 -16.79 -29.09 34.51
CA ARG A 116 -16.28 -30.48 34.42
C ARG A 116 -15.65 -30.97 35.71
N ALA A 117 -14.96 -30.12 36.47
CA ALA A 117 -14.36 -30.52 37.75
C ALA A 117 -15.38 -30.70 38.90
N ARG A 118 -16.63 -30.28 38.70
CA ARG A 118 -17.73 -30.38 39.68
C ARG A 118 -18.78 -31.44 39.33
N ALA A 119 -18.62 -32.11 38.18
CA ALA A 119 -19.44 -33.23 37.72
C ALA A 119 -18.63 -34.52 37.89
#